data_AF-A0A5C0DNN9-F1
#
_entry.id   AF-A0A5C0DNN9-F1
#
_cell.length_a   1.000
_cell.length_b   1.000
_cell.length_c   1.000
_cell.angle_alpha   90.00
_cell.angle_beta   90.00
_cell.angle_gamma   90.00
#
_symmetry.space_group_name_H-M   'P 1'
#
loop_
_entity.id
_entity.type
_entity.pdbx_description
1 polymer ?
#
loop_
_entity_poly.entity_id
_entity_poly.type
_entity_poly.pdbx_seq_one_letter_code
_entity_poly.pdbx_strand_id
1 'polypeptide(L)'
;MDWTTPLKAQQTDFIQRLKSAKLLHCDEKGQHSELTVISGKRLDQLRDFCWEMAEKYRRTSRVAIRDVFINNMKGKLAEEVVKSRLADFVTEVDYEKRVGGDGKVDFTLTSDSSIGIQVKSRNGNFDKIQWSISREEIEKNAVLVCILIQEEVSEAQAEYNLILAGFLPTNMITSNTGKALVGIDKLLYSGGLRSYLESLTSSEADEYMCLGYECLQKEDYQNAIAYYTQVLQLKPNNEDAYFNRGYAHYKLGDNQGAIDDYTQAINIDPNYVNAYHNRGVVRDDLGDNQGAIDDFQTAADIYKQIGDEAGYKEELSYISHYSTEWIDTWEH
;
A
#
# COMPACT_ATOMS: atom_id res chain seq x y z
N MET A 1 6.65 -18.34 -10.82
CA MET A 1 5.33 -18.92 -11.18
C MET A 1 4.53 -17.82 -11.86
N ASP A 2 3.82 -18.09 -12.97
CA ASP A 2 3.05 -17.05 -13.68
C ASP A 2 1.80 -16.65 -12.87
N TRP A 3 1.89 -15.53 -12.16
CA TRP A 3 0.82 -14.99 -11.33
C TRP A 3 -0.38 -14.50 -12.15
N THR A 4 -0.23 -14.27 -13.46
CA THR A 4 -1.32 -13.75 -14.31
C THR A 4 -2.32 -14.83 -14.73
N THR A 5 -1.88 -16.08 -14.81
CA THR A 5 -2.74 -17.22 -15.20
C THR A 5 -4.00 -17.35 -14.34
N PRO A 6 -3.93 -17.39 -12.99
CA PRO A 6 -5.14 -17.48 -12.17
C PRO A 6 -6.06 -16.26 -12.35
N LEU A 7 -5.51 -15.05 -12.46
CA LEU A 7 -6.29 -13.83 -12.65
C LEU A 7 -7.02 -13.78 -14.01
N LYS A 8 -6.41 -14.34 -15.07
CA LYS A 8 -7.06 -14.48 -16.39
C LYS A 8 -8.22 -15.48 -16.35
N ALA A 9 -8.06 -16.58 -15.61
CA ALA A 9 -9.13 -17.55 -15.40
C ALA A 9 -10.30 -16.93 -14.62
N GLN A 10 -10.01 -16.21 -13.54
CA GLN A 10 -11.01 -15.46 -12.77
C GLN A 10 -11.68 -14.37 -13.61
N GLN A 11 -10.94 -13.69 -14.49
CA GLN A 11 -11.53 -12.69 -15.40
C GLN A 11 -12.51 -13.35 -16.37
N THR A 12 -12.19 -14.54 -16.87
CA THR A 12 -13.09 -15.29 -17.75
C THR A 12 -14.38 -15.67 -17.01
N ASP A 13 -14.27 -16.16 -15.78
CA ASP A 13 -15.43 -16.45 -14.93
C ASP A 13 -16.26 -15.20 -14.62
N PHE A 14 -15.60 -14.10 -14.24
CA PHE A 14 -16.22 -12.80 -14.01
C PHE A 14 -17.03 -12.33 -15.22
N ILE A 15 -16.50 -12.44 -16.43
CA ILE A 15 -17.23 -12.07 -17.66
C ILE A 15 -18.49 -12.94 -17.85
N GLN A 16 -18.45 -14.25 -17.52
CA GLN A 16 -19.64 -15.10 -17.57
C GLN A 16 -20.68 -14.73 -16.51
N ARG A 17 -20.22 -14.37 -15.31
CA ARG A 17 -21.07 -13.88 -14.22
C ARG A 17 -21.70 -12.53 -14.54
N LEU A 18 -20.95 -11.63 -15.16
CA LEU A 18 -21.44 -10.34 -15.66
C LEU A 18 -22.57 -10.55 -16.68
N LYS A 19 -22.39 -11.48 -17.64
CA LYS A 19 -23.40 -11.84 -18.65
C LYS A 19 -24.69 -12.42 -18.05
N SER A 20 -24.57 -13.09 -16.91
CA SER A 20 -25.71 -13.69 -16.20
C SER A 20 -26.24 -12.84 -15.05
N ALA A 21 -25.76 -11.60 -14.90
CA ALA A 21 -26.10 -10.67 -13.81
C ALA A 21 -25.86 -11.25 -12.40
N LYS A 22 -24.84 -12.11 -12.25
CA LYS A 22 -24.43 -12.75 -10.99
C LYS A 22 -23.12 -12.16 -10.45
N LEU A 23 -23.09 -10.84 -10.31
CA LEU A 23 -21.92 -10.14 -9.80
C LEU A 23 -21.77 -10.34 -8.29
N LEU A 24 -20.52 -10.38 -7.84
CA LEU A 24 -20.21 -10.34 -6.41
C LEU A 24 -20.49 -8.94 -5.88
N HIS A 25 -21.34 -8.86 -4.87
CA HIS A 25 -21.69 -7.61 -4.22
C HIS A 25 -21.50 -7.74 -2.70
N CYS A 26 -20.73 -6.82 -2.14
CA CYS A 26 -20.53 -6.67 -0.70
C CYS A 26 -20.62 -5.19 -0.34
N ASP A 27 -21.47 -4.88 0.64
CA ASP A 27 -21.70 -3.52 1.14
C ASP A 27 -20.70 -3.09 2.21
N GLU A 28 -19.89 -4.04 2.73
CA GLU A 28 -18.88 -3.74 3.74
C GLU A 28 -17.68 -3.00 3.13
N LYS A 29 -17.38 -1.82 3.69
CA LYS A 29 -16.25 -0.99 3.25
C LYS A 29 -14.94 -1.78 3.39
N GLY A 30 -14.13 -1.80 2.33
CA GLY A 30 -12.86 -2.53 2.28
C GLY A 30 -12.96 -4.00 1.86
N GLN A 31 -14.17 -4.57 1.78
CA GLN A 31 -14.36 -5.89 1.19
C GLN A 31 -14.43 -5.81 -0.35
N HIS A 32 -14.03 -6.88 -1.01
CA HIS A 32 -14.09 -6.97 -2.47
C HIS A 32 -15.53 -7.08 -2.94
N SER A 33 -15.94 -6.11 -3.76
CA SER A 33 -17.23 -6.10 -4.45
C SER A 33 -17.01 -5.65 -5.89
N GLU A 34 -17.58 -6.40 -6.83
CA GLU A 34 -17.48 -6.10 -8.26
C GLU A 34 -18.42 -4.97 -8.66
N LEU A 35 -19.57 -4.87 -7.99
CA LEU A 35 -20.55 -3.80 -8.15
C LEU A 35 -20.39 -2.73 -7.06
N THR A 36 -20.49 -1.47 -7.45
CA THR A 36 -20.56 -0.32 -6.55
C THR A 36 -21.75 0.53 -6.95
N VAL A 37 -22.63 0.82 -5.99
CA VAL A 37 -23.73 1.76 -6.17
C VAL A 37 -23.32 3.10 -5.55
N ILE A 38 -23.39 4.18 -6.34
CA ILE A 38 -23.14 5.54 -5.86
C ILE A 38 -24.46 6.33 -5.93
N SER A 39 -24.96 6.75 -4.77
CA SER A 39 -26.24 7.46 -4.64
C SER A 39 -26.22 8.45 -3.45
N GLY A 40 -27.32 9.21 -3.32
CA GLY A 40 -27.55 10.14 -2.20
C GLY A 40 -26.47 11.21 -2.05
N LYS A 41 -26.15 11.57 -0.80
CA LYS A 41 -25.24 12.68 -0.47
C LYS A 41 -23.87 12.58 -1.14
N ARG A 42 -23.32 11.36 -1.28
CA ARG A 42 -22.04 11.14 -1.95
C ARG A 42 -22.12 11.51 -3.44
N LEU A 43 -23.21 11.10 -4.11
CA LEU A 43 -23.44 11.46 -5.50
C LEU A 43 -23.61 12.97 -5.67
N ASP A 44 -24.34 13.62 -4.76
CA ASP A 44 -24.56 15.07 -4.80
C ASP A 44 -23.24 15.84 -4.69
N GLN A 45 -22.33 15.43 -3.80
CA GLN A 45 -21.00 16.04 -3.68
C GLN A 45 -20.17 15.92 -4.96
N LEU A 46 -20.20 14.75 -5.62
CA LEU A 46 -19.49 14.56 -6.89
C LEU A 46 -20.10 15.42 -8.00
N ARG A 47 -21.42 15.59 -8.01
CA ARG A 47 -22.11 16.47 -8.98
C ARG A 47 -21.72 17.91 -8.79
N ASP A 48 -21.75 18.40 -7.57
CA ASP A 48 -21.41 19.79 -7.24
C ASP A 48 -19.98 20.09 -7.71
N PHE A 49 -19.03 19.22 -7.35
CA PHE A 49 -17.66 19.31 -7.84
C PHE A 49 -17.56 19.31 -9.38
N CYS A 50 -18.28 18.41 -10.07
CA CYS A 50 -18.22 18.34 -11.52
C CYS A 50 -18.79 19.58 -12.18
N TRP A 51 -19.80 20.20 -11.58
CA TRP A 51 -20.38 21.46 -12.03
C TRP A 51 -19.42 22.63 -11.83
N GLU A 52 -18.83 22.78 -10.64
CA GLU A 52 -17.81 23.79 -10.37
C GLU A 52 -16.66 23.72 -11.39
N MET A 53 -16.21 22.51 -11.69
CA MET A 53 -15.20 22.28 -12.72
C MET A 53 -15.71 22.66 -14.11
N ALA A 54 -16.90 22.22 -14.52
CA ALA A 54 -17.46 22.55 -15.82
C ALA A 54 -17.64 24.07 -16.02
N GLU A 55 -18.02 24.80 -14.98
CA GLU A 55 -18.12 26.26 -14.99
C GLU A 55 -16.77 26.96 -15.14
N LYS A 56 -15.71 26.45 -14.49
CA LYS A 56 -14.35 26.96 -14.62
C LYS A 56 -13.84 26.90 -16.07
N TYR A 57 -14.19 25.85 -16.80
CA TYR A 57 -13.80 25.67 -18.22
C TYR A 57 -14.73 26.37 -19.23
N ARG A 58 -15.84 26.97 -18.78
CA ARG A 58 -16.80 27.71 -19.64
C ARG A 58 -16.16 28.82 -20.47
N ARG A 59 -15.07 29.42 -19.97
CA ARG A 59 -14.39 30.57 -20.61
C ARG A 59 -13.25 30.17 -21.53
N THR A 60 -12.79 28.92 -21.49
CA THR A 60 -11.58 28.46 -22.18
C THR A 60 -11.83 27.31 -23.15
N SER A 61 -12.94 26.56 -22.99
CA SER A 61 -13.27 25.41 -23.83
C SER A 61 -14.29 25.75 -24.93
N ARG A 62 -14.10 25.19 -26.13
CA ARG A 62 -15.10 25.20 -27.22
C ARG A 62 -16.15 24.10 -27.10
N VAL A 63 -15.98 23.20 -26.12
CA VAL A 63 -16.85 22.04 -25.86
C VAL A 63 -18.05 22.51 -25.02
N ALA A 64 -19.22 21.92 -25.24
CA ALA A 64 -20.41 22.25 -24.45
C ALA A 64 -20.15 21.94 -22.97
N ILE A 65 -20.56 22.85 -22.08
CA ILE A 65 -20.42 22.71 -20.61
C ILE A 65 -20.95 21.35 -20.14
N ARG A 66 -22.08 20.91 -20.72
CA ARG A 66 -22.70 19.63 -20.39
C ARG A 66 -21.78 18.44 -20.71
N ASP A 67 -21.03 18.48 -21.80
CA ASP A 67 -20.09 17.41 -22.15
C ASP A 67 -18.88 17.41 -21.21
N VAL A 68 -18.41 18.60 -20.79
CA VAL A 68 -17.37 18.73 -19.76
C VAL A 68 -17.84 18.13 -18.44
N PHE A 69 -19.06 18.47 -18.00
CA PHE A 69 -19.69 17.89 -16.82
C PHE A 69 -19.79 16.36 -16.93
N ILE A 70 -20.32 15.83 -18.03
CA ILE A 70 -20.48 14.38 -18.21
C ILE A 70 -19.13 13.66 -18.19
N ASN A 71 -18.09 14.23 -18.81
CA ASN A 71 -16.76 13.61 -18.80
C ASN A 71 -16.13 13.64 -17.41
N ASN A 72 -16.27 14.75 -16.67
CA ASN A 72 -15.81 14.85 -15.28
C ASN A 72 -16.55 13.85 -14.39
N MET A 73 -17.87 13.75 -14.53
CA MET A 73 -18.70 12.79 -13.80
C MET A 73 -18.26 11.35 -14.05
N LYS A 74 -17.96 10.98 -15.30
CA LYS A 74 -17.43 9.65 -15.64
C LYS A 74 -16.11 9.37 -14.93
N GLY A 75 -15.20 10.35 -14.87
CA GLY A 75 -13.93 10.24 -14.16
C GLY A 75 -14.14 10.08 -12.66
N LYS A 76 -14.85 11.02 -12.04
CA LYS A 76 -15.06 11.06 -10.59
C LYS A 76 -15.84 9.89 -10.03
N LEU A 77 -16.89 9.43 -10.72
CA LEU A 77 -17.59 8.20 -10.30
C LEU A 77 -16.65 7.00 -10.28
N ALA A 78 -15.72 6.91 -11.22
CA ALA A 78 -14.79 5.80 -11.34
C ALA A 78 -13.63 5.87 -10.33
N GLU A 79 -13.08 7.06 -10.11
CA GLU A 79 -12.14 7.33 -9.02
C GLU A 79 -12.72 6.92 -7.66
N GLU A 80 -13.99 7.25 -7.42
CA GLU A 80 -14.68 6.89 -6.16
C GLU A 80 -14.85 5.38 -5.96
N VAL A 81 -14.95 4.60 -7.05
CA VAL A 81 -14.89 3.12 -6.96
C VAL A 81 -13.51 2.69 -6.48
N VAL A 82 -12.44 3.18 -7.11
CA VAL A 82 -11.06 2.81 -6.75
C VAL A 82 -10.71 3.24 -5.33
N LYS A 83 -11.03 4.48 -4.96
CA LYS A 83 -10.84 5.02 -3.60
C LYS A 83 -11.56 4.18 -2.54
N SER A 84 -12.77 3.70 -2.83
CA SER A 84 -13.51 2.87 -1.88
C SER A 84 -12.89 1.47 -1.67
N ARG A 85 -12.07 1.00 -2.62
CA ARG A 85 -11.44 -0.34 -2.60
C ARG A 85 -10.02 -0.31 -2.09
N LEU A 86 -9.24 0.67 -2.51
CA LEU A 86 -7.85 0.82 -2.12
C LEU A 86 -7.68 1.69 -0.87
N ALA A 87 -8.64 2.57 -0.58
CA ALA A 87 -8.69 3.37 0.65
C ALA A 87 -7.36 4.08 0.96
N ASP A 88 -6.76 3.76 2.10
CA ASP A 88 -5.49 4.28 2.62
C ASP A 88 -4.25 3.81 1.84
N PHE A 89 -4.43 2.88 0.90
CA PHE A 89 -3.34 2.36 0.06
C PHE A 89 -2.99 3.29 -1.12
N VAL A 90 -3.89 4.23 -1.46
CA VAL A 90 -3.69 5.18 -2.55
C VAL A 90 -3.93 6.61 -2.12
N THR A 91 -3.16 7.52 -2.69
CA THR A 91 -3.32 8.97 -2.52
C THR A 91 -3.85 9.57 -3.82
N GLU A 92 -4.90 10.37 -3.73
CA GLU A 92 -5.42 11.14 -4.88
C GLU A 92 -4.42 12.21 -5.30
N VAL A 93 -4.19 12.33 -6.60
CA VAL A 93 -3.35 13.40 -7.13
C VAL A 93 -4.16 14.70 -7.13
N ASP A 94 -3.75 15.66 -6.29
CA ASP A 94 -4.44 16.95 -6.14
C ASP A 94 -4.40 17.77 -7.45
N TYR A 95 -5.58 17.95 -8.05
CA TYR A 95 -5.80 18.68 -9.29
C TYR A 95 -5.73 20.22 -9.12
N GLU A 96 -5.70 20.75 -7.89
CA GLU A 96 -5.68 22.20 -7.65
C GLU A 96 -4.27 22.81 -7.71
N LYS A 97 -3.24 22.05 -7.31
CA LYS A 97 -1.83 22.50 -7.38
C LYS A 97 -1.24 22.44 -8.79
N ARG A 98 -1.83 21.65 -9.69
CA ARG A 98 -1.48 21.61 -11.12
C ARG A 98 -2.64 22.21 -11.91
N VAL A 99 -2.51 23.46 -12.38
CA VAL A 99 -3.49 24.01 -13.33
C VAL A 99 -3.55 23.10 -14.55
N GLY A 100 -4.58 22.26 -14.62
CA GLY A 100 -4.62 21.13 -15.54
C GLY A 100 -3.64 20.04 -15.11
N GLY A 101 -4.06 19.18 -14.18
CA GLY A 101 -3.49 17.83 -14.10
C GLY A 101 -3.42 17.26 -15.52
N ASP A 102 -2.38 16.51 -15.85
CA ASP A 102 -2.19 16.01 -17.21
C ASP A 102 -3.36 15.11 -17.67
N GLY A 103 -4.21 14.66 -16.73
CA GLY A 103 -5.35 13.76 -16.96
C GLY A 103 -4.87 12.35 -17.27
N LYS A 104 -3.66 12.00 -16.78
CA LYS A 104 -2.94 10.76 -17.09
C LYS A 104 -2.54 9.98 -15.85
N VAL A 105 -2.63 10.54 -14.65
CA VAL A 105 -2.47 9.82 -13.38
C VAL A 105 -3.56 10.31 -12.43
N ASP A 106 -4.37 9.40 -11.88
CA ASP A 106 -5.46 9.75 -10.95
C ASP A 106 -5.07 9.49 -9.49
N PHE A 107 -4.31 8.42 -9.25
CA PHE A 107 -3.81 8.05 -7.93
C PHE A 107 -2.33 7.70 -7.98
N THR A 108 -1.65 7.83 -6.85
CA THR A 108 -0.37 7.18 -6.60
C THR A 108 -0.49 6.23 -5.41
N LEU A 109 0.44 5.29 -5.25
CA LEU A 109 0.51 4.57 -3.98
C LEU A 109 0.86 5.54 -2.85
N THR A 110 0.27 5.32 -1.69
CA THR A 110 0.58 6.13 -0.50
C THR A 110 2.01 5.89 -0.02
N SER A 111 2.50 4.67 -0.21
CA SER A 111 3.87 4.25 0.14
C SER A 111 4.92 4.71 -0.86
N ASP A 112 4.57 4.81 -2.16
CA ASP A 112 5.45 5.33 -3.20
C ASP A 112 4.67 6.16 -4.23
N SER A 113 4.92 7.46 -4.23
CA SER A 113 4.30 8.43 -5.15
C SER A 113 4.75 8.29 -6.61
N SER A 114 5.81 7.52 -6.89
CA SER A 114 6.29 7.24 -8.24
C SER A 114 5.40 6.24 -8.99
N ILE A 115 4.72 5.35 -8.24
CA ILE A 115 3.81 4.34 -8.79
C ILE A 115 2.45 4.99 -9.07
N GLY A 116 2.27 5.41 -10.32
CA GLY A 116 1.02 5.97 -10.83
C GLY A 116 -0.04 4.91 -11.14
N ILE A 117 -1.30 5.25 -10.87
CA ILE A 117 -2.50 4.48 -11.18
C ILE A 117 -3.45 5.38 -11.96
N GLN A 118 -3.85 4.94 -13.15
CA GLN A 118 -4.84 5.64 -13.96
C GLN A 118 -6.16 4.87 -13.98
N VAL A 119 -7.26 5.57 -13.76
CA VAL A 119 -8.61 5.03 -13.82
C VAL A 119 -9.25 5.38 -15.16
N LYS A 120 -9.91 4.40 -15.77
CA LYS A 120 -10.54 4.52 -17.09
C LYS A 120 -11.97 4.05 -17.00
N SER A 121 -12.91 4.96 -17.16
CA SER A 121 -14.33 4.62 -17.16
C SER A 121 -14.96 4.68 -18.53
N ARG A 122 -15.92 3.80 -18.77
CA ARG A 122 -16.69 3.80 -20.01
C ARG A 122 -18.08 3.22 -19.76
N ASN A 123 -19.09 3.83 -20.37
CA ASN A 123 -20.41 3.23 -20.51
C ASN A 123 -20.50 2.55 -21.90
N GLY A 124 -21.18 1.42 -21.97
CA GLY A 124 -21.43 0.73 -23.23
C GLY A 124 -21.74 -0.76 -23.07
N ASN A 125 -22.02 -1.43 -24.18
CA ASN A 125 -22.24 -2.87 -24.20
C ASN A 125 -20.93 -3.62 -23.87
N PHE A 126 -20.97 -4.44 -22.81
CA PHE A 126 -19.80 -5.18 -22.31
C PHE A 126 -19.17 -6.13 -23.35
N ASP A 127 -19.92 -6.65 -24.34
CA ASP A 127 -19.36 -7.53 -25.38
C ASP A 127 -18.48 -6.78 -26.39
N LYS A 128 -18.62 -5.45 -26.48
CA LYS A 128 -17.91 -4.61 -27.46
C LYS A 128 -17.11 -3.49 -26.80
N ILE A 129 -17.11 -3.43 -25.47
CA ILE A 129 -16.46 -2.33 -24.77
C ILE A 129 -14.94 -2.44 -24.88
N GLN A 130 -14.32 -1.31 -25.17
CA GLN A 130 -12.87 -1.19 -25.26
C GLN A 130 -12.43 0.10 -24.59
N TRP A 131 -11.32 0.08 -23.87
CA TRP A 131 -10.68 1.27 -23.34
C TRP A 131 -9.55 1.69 -24.26
N SER A 132 -9.52 2.97 -24.59
CA SER A 132 -8.41 3.56 -25.35
C SER A 132 -7.37 4.09 -24.39
N ILE A 133 -6.14 3.65 -24.61
CA ILE A 133 -4.99 3.89 -23.75
C ILE A 133 -3.90 4.52 -24.62
N SER A 134 -3.47 5.71 -24.25
CA SER A 134 -2.39 6.46 -24.88
C SER A 134 -1.03 6.02 -24.36
N ARG A 135 0.00 6.23 -25.17
CA ARG A 135 1.40 5.96 -24.77
C ARG A 135 1.81 6.70 -23.49
N GLU A 136 1.36 7.93 -23.31
CA GLU A 136 1.64 8.72 -22.11
C GLU A 136 1.00 8.10 -20.85
N GLU A 137 -0.20 7.52 -20.95
CA GLU A 137 -0.83 6.77 -19.83
C GLU A 137 -0.02 5.51 -19.49
N ILE A 138 0.61 4.85 -20.48
CA ILE A 138 1.46 3.67 -20.25
C ILE A 138 2.76 4.09 -19.55
N GLU A 139 3.37 5.20 -19.97
CA GLU A 139 4.65 5.68 -19.44
C GLU A 139 4.55 6.23 -18.01
N LYS A 140 3.41 6.83 -17.64
CA LYS A 140 3.21 7.49 -16.34
C LYS A 140 2.62 6.61 -15.24
N ASN A 141 2.15 5.41 -15.57
CA ASN A 141 1.44 4.55 -14.62
C ASN A 141 2.03 3.15 -14.61
N ALA A 142 1.98 2.50 -13.45
CA ALA A 142 2.24 1.08 -13.33
C ALA A 142 1.04 0.24 -13.75
N VAL A 143 -0.18 0.77 -13.57
CA VAL A 143 -1.41 0.04 -13.84
C VAL A 143 -2.54 0.94 -14.31
N LEU A 144 -3.39 0.38 -15.17
CA LEU A 144 -4.66 0.96 -15.55
C LEU A 144 -5.80 0.18 -14.92
N VAL A 145 -6.74 0.89 -14.30
CA VAL A 145 -7.94 0.30 -13.69
C VAL A 145 -9.15 0.66 -14.55
N CYS A 146 -9.87 -0.34 -15.03
CA CYS A 146 -10.99 -0.15 -15.94
C CYS A 146 -12.33 -0.30 -15.22
N ILE A 147 -13.16 0.72 -15.33
CA ILE A 147 -14.50 0.78 -14.74
C ILE A 147 -15.55 0.79 -15.87
N LEU A 148 -16.57 -0.04 -15.71
CA LEU A 148 -17.77 -0.05 -16.56
C LEU A 148 -18.89 0.66 -15.81
N ILE A 149 -19.49 1.68 -16.44
CA ILE A 149 -20.70 2.33 -15.93
C ILE A 149 -21.89 1.69 -16.64
N GLN A 150 -22.84 1.12 -15.91
CA GLN A 150 -23.96 0.40 -16.53
C GLN A 150 -24.90 1.36 -17.28
N GLU A 151 -25.06 2.57 -16.77
CA GLU A 151 -25.97 3.58 -17.31
C GLU A 151 -25.24 4.66 -18.13
N GLU A 152 -25.97 5.27 -19.04
CA GLU A 152 -25.52 6.50 -19.67
C GLU A 152 -25.48 7.63 -18.63
N VAL A 153 -24.32 8.27 -18.50
CA VAL A 153 -24.12 9.31 -17.49
C VAL A 153 -24.93 10.56 -17.85
N SER A 154 -25.81 10.95 -16.92
CA SER A 154 -26.70 12.10 -17.07
C SER A 154 -26.91 12.85 -15.77
N GLU A 155 -27.25 14.12 -15.86
CA GLU A 155 -27.42 14.97 -14.68
C GLU A 155 -28.55 14.49 -13.75
N ALA A 156 -29.63 13.93 -14.30
CA ALA A 156 -30.86 13.61 -13.55
C ALA A 156 -30.85 12.27 -12.81
N GLN A 157 -29.79 11.48 -12.94
CA GLN A 157 -29.76 10.09 -12.49
C GLN A 157 -29.73 9.95 -10.95
N ALA A 158 -30.69 9.27 -10.30
CA ALA A 158 -30.68 9.17 -8.84
C ALA A 158 -29.48 8.39 -8.25
N GLU A 159 -28.96 7.43 -9.02
CA GLU A 159 -27.87 6.54 -8.63
C GLU A 159 -27.14 5.96 -9.84
N TYR A 160 -25.89 5.57 -9.63
CA TYR A 160 -25.04 4.94 -10.66
C TYR A 160 -24.56 3.57 -10.22
N ASN A 161 -24.65 2.60 -11.13
CA ASN A 161 -24.12 1.27 -10.95
C ASN A 161 -22.79 1.13 -11.71
N LEU A 162 -21.72 0.99 -10.94
CA LEU A 162 -20.35 0.90 -11.46
C LEU A 162 -19.77 -0.48 -11.21
N ILE A 163 -19.16 -1.04 -12.25
CA ILE A 163 -18.51 -2.34 -12.22
C ILE A 163 -17.02 -2.16 -12.35
N LEU A 164 -16.26 -2.69 -11.39
CA LEU A 164 -14.81 -2.77 -11.45
C LEU A 164 -14.42 -3.90 -12.43
N ALA A 165 -14.30 -3.55 -13.71
CA ALA A 165 -14.18 -4.49 -14.82
C ALA A 165 -12.85 -5.26 -14.84
N GLY A 166 -11.82 -4.73 -14.18
CA GLY A 166 -10.50 -5.35 -14.08
C GLY A 166 -9.38 -4.31 -14.09
N PHE A 167 -8.15 -4.79 -14.08
CA PHE A 167 -6.96 -3.95 -14.19
C PHE A 167 -5.99 -4.50 -15.24
N LEU A 168 -5.05 -3.68 -15.69
CA LEU A 168 -4.01 -4.10 -16.62
C LEU A 168 -2.68 -3.42 -16.26
N PRO A 169 -1.66 -4.19 -15.87
CA PRO A 169 -0.28 -3.70 -15.76
C PRO A 169 0.18 -3.06 -17.06
N THR A 170 0.76 -1.87 -17.00
CA THR A 170 1.15 -1.12 -18.21
C THR A 170 2.27 -1.82 -18.99
N ASN A 171 3.15 -2.53 -18.30
CA ASN A 171 4.19 -3.37 -18.91
C ASN A 171 3.65 -4.55 -19.75
N MET A 172 2.37 -4.90 -19.60
CA MET A 172 1.69 -5.92 -20.42
C MET A 172 1.08 -5.33 -21.70
N ILE A 173 1.10 -4.00 -21.87
CA ILE A 173 0.48 -3.31 -22.99
C ILE A 173 1.52 -3.08 -24.09
N THR A 174 1.40 -3.82 -25.18
CA THR A 174 2.18 -3.55 -26.40
C THR A 174 1.45 -2.54 -27.27
N SER A 175 2.06 -1.37 -27.53
CA SER A 175 1.49 -0.35 -28.42
C SER A 175 2.46 0.03 -29.53
N ASN A 176 2.12 -0.33 -30.78
CA ASN A 176 2.93 -0.01 -31.97
C ASN A 176 2.44 1.27 -32.69
N THR A 177 1.23 1.75 -32.40
CA THR A 177 0.51 2.78 -33.16
C THR A 177 0.05 3.98 -32.32
N GLY A 178 0.68 4.20 -31.17
CA GLY A 178 0.45 5.37 -30.29
C GLY A 178 -0.79 5.28 -29.38
N LYS A 179 -1.80 4.47 -29.74
CA LYS A 179 -2.93 4.13 -28.86
C LYS A 179 -3.22 2.63 -28.88
N ALA A 180 -3.38 2.04 -27.69
CA ALA A 180 -3.87 0.68 -27.52
C ALA A 180 -5.39 0.69 -27.28
N LEU A 181 -6.07 -0.32 -27.82
CA LEU A 181 -7.48 -0.62 -27.55
C LEU A 181 -7.55 -1.94 -26.80
N VAL A 182 -8.04 -1.91 -25.57
CA VAL A 182 -8.06 -3.07 -24.67
C VAL A 182 -9.52 -3.40 -24.37
N GLY A 183 -9.94 -4.62 -24.71
CA GLY A 183 -11.25 -5.16 -24.36
C GLY A 183 -11.27 -5.73 -22.94
N ILE A 184 -12.46 -5.95 -22.40
CA ILE A 184 -12.65 -6.52 -21.05
C ILE A 184 -12.00 -7.91 -20.89
N ASP A 185 -11.89 -8.68 -21.98
CA ASP A 185 -11.25 -10.00 -22.02
C ASP A 185 -9.72 -9.97 -21.84
N LYS A 186 -9.11 -8.80 -22.01
CA LYS A 186 -7.66 -8.60 -21.86
C LYS A 186 -7.25 -8.11 -20.48
N LEU A 187 -8.22 -7.76 -19.63
CA LEU A 187 -7.96 -7.32 -18.26
C LEU A 187 -7.63 -8.52 -17.36
N LEU A 188 -7.00 -8.23 -16.23
CA LEU A 188 -6.86 -9.14 -15.11
C LEU A 188 -7.99 -8.90 -14.12
N TYR A 189 -8.41 -9.97 -13.44
CA TYR A 189 -9.49 -9.90 -12.46
C TYR A 189 -9.16 -8.94 -11.32
N SER A 190 -10.11 -8.06 -11.03
CA SER A 190 -9.92 -6.94 -10.10
C SER A 190 -9.57 -7.32 -8.67
N GLY A 191 -9.95 -8.52 -8.22
CA GLY A 191 -9.55 -9.04 -6.91
C GLY A 191 -8.03 -9.16 -6.72
N GLY A 192 -7.26 -9.26 -7.81
CA GLY A 192 -5.79 -9.32 -7.75
C GLY A 192 -5.09 -7.96 -7.76
N LEU A 193 -5.82 -6.84 -7.88
CA LEU A 193 -5.23 -5.51 -8.06
C LEU A 193 -4.35 -5.11 -6.87
N ARG A 194 -4.88 -5.28 -5.65
CA ARG A 194 -4.17 -4.91 -4.42
C ARG A 194 -2.88 -5.72 -4.29
N SER A 195 -2.94 -7.04 -4.42
CA SER A 195 -1.75 -7.90 -4.34
C SER A 195 -0.72 -7.60 -5.43
N TYR A 196 -1.16 -7.24 -6.64
CA TYR A 196 -0.25 -6.79 -7.69
C TYR A 196 0.48 -5.51 -7.28
N LEU A 197 -0.25 -4.50 -6.79
CA LEU A 197 0.36 -3.25 -6.34
C LEU A 197 1.30 -3.44 -5.14
N GLU A 198 0.92 -4.29 -4.17
CA GLU A 198 1.79 -4.69 -3.05
C GLU A 198 3.07 -5.38 -3.53
N SER A 199 3.00 -6.14 -4.64
CA SER A 199 4.20 -6.76 -5.22
C SER A 199 5.18 -5.76 -5.84
N LEU A 200 4.69 -4.60 -6.30
CA LEU A 200 5.54 -3.54 -6.85
C LEU A 200 6.34 -2.84 -5.76
N THR A 201 5.74 -2.65 -4.59
CA THR A 201 6.43 -2.04 -3.44
C THR A 201 7.35 -3.03 -2.73
N SER A 202 7.05 -4.34 -2.81
CA SER A 202 7.92 -5.36 -2.22
C SER A 202 9.32 -5.34 -2.80
N SER A 203 9.48 -5.17 -4.13
CA SER A 203 10.82 -5.16 -4.74
C SER A 203 11.67 -3.96 -4.30
N GLU A 204 11.05 -2.81 -4.07
CA GLU A 204 11.75 -1.61 -3.63
C GLU A 204 12.11 -1.68 -2.14
N ALA A 205 11.19 -2.18 -1.30
CA ALA A 205 11.47 -2.43 0.11
C ALA A 205 12.63 -3.44 0.28
N ASP A 206 12.69 -4.46 -0.57
CA ASP A 206 13.77 -5.46 -0.53
C ASP A 206 15.12 -4.86 -0.95
N GLU A 207 15.12 -3.89 -1.89
CA GLU A 207 16.31 -3.12 -2.26
C GLU A 207 16.79 -2.24 -1.10
N TYR A 208 15.89 -1.49 -0.45
CA TYR A 208 16.24 -0.68 0.73
C TYR A 208 16.70 -1.53 1.90
N MET A 209 16.13 -2.73 2.10
CA MET A 209 16.63 -3.68 3.10
C MET A 209 18.09 -4.05 2.80
N CYS A 210 18.43 -4.40 1.55
CA CYS A 210 19.80 -4.71 1.15
C CYS A 210 20.75 -3.53 1.42
N LEU A 211 20.37 -2.32 1.00
CA LEU A 211 21.18 -1.11 1.21
C LEU A 211 21.37 -0.79 2.71
N GLY A 212 20.32 -0.96 3.52
CA GLY A 212 20.40 -0.82 4.98
C GLY A 212 21.41 -1.79 5.60
N TYR A 213 21.39 -3.06 5.19
CA TYR A 213 22.36 -4.06 5.66
C TYR A 213 23.79 -3.72 5.25
N GLU A 214 24.01 -3.26 4.02
CA GLU A 214 25.33 -2.81 3.57
C GLU A 214 25.85 -1.63 4.38
N CYS A 215 24.97 -0.67 4.73
CA CYS A 215 25.30 0.45 5.58
C CYS A 215 25.70 -0.02 6.98
N LEU A 216 24.96 -0.96 7.59
CA LEU A 216 25.34 -1.54 8.89
C LEU A 216 26.72 -2.21 8.86
N GLN A 217 27.05 -2.95 7.80
CA GLN A 217 28.38 -3.57 7.64
C GLN A 217 29.52 -2.55 7.51
N LYS A 218 29.21 -1.36 6.97
CA LYS A 218 30.15 -0.25 6.82
C LYS A 218 30.15 0.69 8.04
N GLU A 219 29.39 0.35 9.09
CA GLU A 219 29.15 1.18 10.28
C GLU A 219 28.56 2.57 9.94
N ASP A 220 27.88 2.68 8.80
CA ASP A 220 27.19 3.89 8.35
C ASP A 220 25.76 3.92 8.89
N TYR A 221 25.65 4.10 10.20
CA TYR A 221 24.39 3.97 10.93
C TYR A 221 23.34 5.02 10.53
N GLN A 222 23.77 6.22 10.12
CA GLN A 222 22.83 7.27 9.68
C GLN A 222 22.12 6.87 8.39
N ASN A 223 22.85 6.36 7.39
CA ASN A 223 22.23 5.90 6.16
C ASN A 223 21.45 4.59 6.37
N ALA A 224 21.90 3.71 7.27
CA ALA A 224 21.10 2.53 7.65
C ALA A 224 19.72 2.93 8.19
N ILE A 225 19.65 3.92 9.09
CA ILE A 225 18.37 4.43 9.61
C ILE A 225 17.49 4.97 8.49
N ALA A 226 18.07 5.74 7.56
CA ALA A 226 17.33 6.30 6.43
C ALA A 226 16.72 5.19 5.56
N TYR A 227 17.51 4.17 5.20
CA TYR A 227 17.03 3.06 4.39
C TYR A 227 15.99 2.20 5.09
N TYR A 228 16.20 1.81 6.35
CA TYR A 228 15.18 1.06 7.10
C TYR A 228 13.90 1.89 7.33
N THR A 229 14.01 3.21 7.43
CA THR A 229 12.82 4.08 7.46
C THR A 229 12.04 4.03 6.14
N GLN A 230 12.71 3.97 4.99
CA GLN A 230 12.04 3.74 3.71
C GLN A 230 11.38 2.35 3.67
N VAL A 231 12.06 1.30 4.16
CA VAL A 231 11.45 -0.03 4.28
C VAL A 231 10.17 0.03 5.11
N LEU A 232 10.18 0.72 6.25
CA LEU A 232 9.03 0.81 7.15
C LEU A 232 7.90 1.70 6.60
N GLN A 233 8.18 2.62 5.68
CA GLN A 233 7.15 3.33 4.92
C GLN A 233 6.44 2.40 3.91
N LEU A 234 7.18 1.45 3.33
CA LEU A 234 6.66 0.49 2.35
C LEU A 234 6.03 -0.77 3.00
N LYS A 235 6.62 -1.24 4.08
CA LYS A 235 6.29 -2.44 4.86
C LYS A 235 6.25 -2.08 6.35
N PRO A 236 5.16 -1.46 6.84
CA PRO A 236 5.08 -0.96 8.22
C PRO A 236 5.07 -2.07 9.29
N ASN A 237 4.86 -3.32 8.91
CA ASN A 237 4.90 -4.48 9.82
C ASN A 237 6.13 -5.35 9.55
N ASN A 238 7.28 -4.75 9.26
CA ASN A 238 8.54 -5.47 9.04
C ASN A 238 9.40 -5.43 10.30
N GLU A 239 9.38 -6.53 11.05
CA GLU A 239 10.09 -6.72 12.31
C GLU A 239 11.61 -6.60 12.15
N ASP A 240 12.18 -7.12 11.05
CA ASP A 240 13.62 -7.04 10.77
C ASP A 240 14.07 -5.60 10.51
N ALA A 241 13.27 -4.80 9.81
CA ALA A 241 13.58 -3.41 9.54
C ALA A 241 13.55 -2.58 10.82
N TYR A 242 12.56 -2.80 11.70
CA TYR A 242 12.54 -2.21 13.04
C TYR A 242 13.75 -2.64 13.86
N PHE A 243 14.05 -3.92 13.94
CA PHE A 243 15.20 -4.43 14.69
C PHE A 243 16.53 -3.81 14.22
N ASN A 244 16.79 -3.82 12.92
CA ASN A 244 18.05 -3.31 12.37
C ASN A 244 18.14 -1.77 12.46
N ARG A 245 17.01 -1.05 12.36
CA ARG A 245 16.98 0.40 12.62
C ARG A 245 17.24 0.70 14.09
N GLY A 246 16.66 -0.06 15.01
CA GLY A 246 16.92 0.05 16.44
C GLY A 246 18.40 -0.18 16.79
N TYR A 247 19.04 -1.16 16.14
CA TYR A 247 20.48 -1.38 16.26
C TYR A 247 21.30 -0.17 15.79
N ALA A 248 20.93 0.42 14.65
CA ALA A 248 21.60 1.62 14.16
C ALA A 248 21.41 2.83 15.11
N HIS A 249 20.20 3.03 15.65
CA HIS A 249 19.93 4.06 16.67
C HIS A 249 20.81 3.88 17.91
N TYR A 250 20.89 2.65 18.42
CA TYR A 250 21.74 2.33 19.57
C TYR A 250 23.21 2.65 19.30
N LYS A 251 23.74 2.30 18.12
CA LYS A 251 25.14 2.60 17.75
C LYS A 251 25.43 4.09 17.61
N LEU A 252 24.41 4.92 17.36
CA LEU A 252 24.52 6.39 17.38
C LEU A 252 24.28 7.01 18.76
N GLY A 253 23.97 6.20 19.78
CA GLY A 253 23.64 6.65 21.14
C GLY A 253 22.20 7.14 21.29
N ASP A 254 21.33 6.93 20.30
CA ASP A 254 19.90 7.19 20.39
C ASP A 254 19.18 6.01 21.06
N ASN A 255 19.38 5.88 22.37
CA ASN A 255 18.86 4.76 23.14
C ASN A 255 17.32 4.71 23.18
N GLN A 256 16.65 5.88 23.16
CA GLN A 256 15.19 5.92 23.13
C GLN A 256 14.64 5.44 21.78
N GLY A 257 15.21 5.93 20.66
CA GLY A 257 14.86 5.45 19.32
C GLY A 257 15.06 3.94 19.17
N ALA A 258 16.15 3.41 19.75
CA ALA A 258 16.42 1.97 19.78
C ALA A 258 15.34 1.18 20.55
N ILE A 259 14.98 1.63 21.76
CA ILE A 259 13.92 1.00 22.56
C ILE A 259 12.58 0.99 21.83
N ASP A 260 12.21 2.12 21.22
CA ASP A 260 10.95 2.26 20.50
C ASP A 260 10.90 1.27 19.33
N ASP A 261 11.96 1.18 18.54
CA ASP A 261 12.06 0.28 17.39
C ASP A 261 12.08 -1.20 17.80
N TYR A 262 12.88 -1.59 18.81
CA TYR A 262 12.85 -2.97 19.31
C TYR A 262 11.47 -3.35 19.88
N THR A 263 10.79 -2.40 20.51
CA THR A 263 9.43 -2.62 21.00
C THR A 263 8.44 -2.85 19.85
N GLN A 264 8.56 -2.12 18.73
CA GLN A 264 7.75 -2.41 17.55
C GLN A 264 8.06 -3.77 16.95
N ALA A 265 9.33 -4.17 16.85
CA ALA A 265 9.72 -5.51 16.38
C ALA A 265 9.08 -6.61 17.25
N ILE A 266 9.10 -6.45 18.58
CA ILE A 266 8.49 -7.38 19.54
C ILE A 266 6.95 -7.41 19.43
N ASN A 267 6.32 -6.27 19.17
CA ASN A 267 4.86 -6.21 18.98
C ASN A 267 4.42 -6.96 17.71
N ILE A 268 5.27 -6.96 16.68
CA ILE A 268 5.04 -7.66 15.40
C ILE A 268 5.33 -9.16 15.56
N ASP A 269 6.50 -9.52 16.10
CA ASP A 269 6.86 -10.90 16.45
C ASP A 269 7.22 -11.01 17.95
N PRO A 270 6.29 -11.48 18.79
CA PRO A 270 6.53 -11.69 20.21
C PRO A 270 7.61 -12.73 20.55
N ASN A 271 8.07 -13.53 19.59
CA ASN A 271 9.16 -14.49 19.78
C ASN A 271 10.50 -13.99 19.25
N TYR A 272 10.62 -12.71 18.88
CA TYR A 272 11.85 -12.16 18.32
C TYR A 272 12.94 -11.96 19.39
N VAL A 273 13.69 -13.03 19.68
CA VAL A 273 14.66 -13.10 20.77
C VAL A 273 15.71 -11.98 20.72
N ASN A 274 16.27 -11.72 19.54
CA ASN A 274 17.30 -10.69 19.37
C ASN A 274 16.78 -9.29 19.75
N ALA A 275 15.49 -9.00 19.54
CA ALA A 275 14.91 -7.71 19.89
C ALA A 275 14.77 -7.57 21.42
N TYR A 276 14.40 -8.62 22.14
CA TYR A 276 14.42 -8.61 23.61
C TYR A 276 15.83 -8.43 24.15
N HIS A 277 16.80 -9.25 23.69
CA HIS A 277 18.18 -9.15 24.12
C HIS A 277 18.74 -7.74 23.93
N ASN A 278 18.65 -7.19 22.70
CA ASN A 278 19.20 -5.87 22.41
C ASN A 278 18.45 -4.75 23.15
N ARG A 279 17.14 -4.86 23.37
CA ARG A 279 16.41 -3.89 24.20
C ARG A 279 16.85 -3.97 25.66
N GLY A 280 17.12 -5.17 26.17
CA GLY A 280 17.67 -5.40 27.49
C GLY A 280 19.04 -4.73 27.67
N VAL A 281 19.94 -4.89 26.69
CA VAL A 281 21.24 -4.20 26.66
C VAL A 281 21.08 -2.68 26.68
N VAL A 282 20.19 -2.12 25.86
CA VAL A 282 19.95 -0.67 25.85
C VAL A 282 19.39 -0.17 27.19
N ARG A 283 18.51 -0.94 27.82
CA ARG A 283 17.96 -0.61 29.15
C ARG A 283 19.03 -0.67 30.25
N ASP A 284 19.93 -1.64 30.18
CA ASP A 284 21.08 -1.74 31.09
C ASP A 284 21.99 -0.51 30.98
N ASP A 285 22.34 -0.11 29.75
CA ASP A 285 23.14 1.10 29.48
C ASP A 285 22.48 2.39 30.01
N LEU A 286 21.14 2.40 30.13
CA LEU A 286 20.36 3.50 30.71
C LEU A 286 20.15 3.38 32.23
N GLY A 287 20.57 2.28 32.86
CA GLY A 287 20.37 1.99 34.28
C GLY A 287 18.96 1.50 34.65
N ASP A 288 18.15 1.10 33.67
CA ASP A 288 16.87 0.42 33.90
C ASP A 288 17.11 -1.09 34.11
N ASN A 289 17.75 -1.40 35.24
CA ASN A 289 18.19 -2.77 35.54
C ASN A 289 17.01 -3.75 35.61
N GLN A 290 15.85 -3.32 36.12
CA GLN A 290 14.68 -4.20 36.18
C GLN A 290 14.12 -4.47 34.77
N GLY A 291 13.99 -3.43 33.93
CA GLY A 291 13.54 -3.60 32.56
C GLY A 291 14.51 -4.42 31.71
N ALA A 292 15.82 -4.37 32.00
CA ALA A 292 16.82 -5.22 31.37
C ALA A 292 16.68 -6.69 31.78
N ILE A 293 16.55 -6.96 33.09
CA ILE A 293 16.31 -8.32 33.62
C ILE A 293 15.05 -8.93 33.01
N ASP A 294 13.95 -8.17 32.91
CA ASP A 294 12.69 -8.65 32.35
C ASP A 294 12.84 -9.05 30.87
N ASP A 295 13.59 -8.27 30.09
CA ASP A 295 13.86 -8.54 28.68
C ASP A 295 14.76 -9.77 28.50
N PHE A 296 15.87 -9.86 29.24
CA PHE A 296 16.76 -11.03 29.21
C PHE A 296 16.06 -12.31 29.68
N GLN A 297 15.20 -12.22 30.69
CA GLN A 297 14.41 -13.36 31.16
C GLN A 297 13.44 -13.85 30.08
N THR A 298 12.80 -12.92 29.38
CA THR A 298 11.92 -13.26 28.26
C THR A 298 12.70 -13.92 27.12
N ALA A 299 13.86 -13.38 26.75
CA ALA A 299 14.76 -13.99 25.76
C ALA A 299 15.19 -15.42 26.17
N ALA A 300 15.58 -15.61 27.43
CA ALA A 300 15.94 -16.91 27.99
C ALA A 300 14.79 -17.92 27.90
N ASP A 301 13.57 -17.49 28.25
CA ASP A 301 12.39 -18.36 28.19
C ASP A 301 12.06 -18.79 26.75
N ILE A 302 12.24 -17.91 25.77
CA ILE A 302 12.08 -18.26 24.35
C ILE A 302 13.17 -19.25 23.91
N TYR A 303 14.45 -19.00 24.23
CA TYR A 303 15.54 -19.95 23.92
C TYR A 303 15.30 -21.34 24.50
N LYS A 304 14.83 -21.40 25.75
CA LYS A 304 14.46 -22.65 26.42
C LYS A 304 13.32 -23.37 25.71
N GLN A 305 12.31 -22.64 25.21
CA GLN A 305 11.19 -23.23 24.46
C GLN A 305 11.64 -23.84 23.14
N ILE A 306 12.58 -23.20 22.43
CA ILE A 306 13.09 -23.71 21.15
C ILE A 306 14.22 -24.75 21.31
N GLY A 307 14.63 -25.03 22.55
CA GLY A 307 15.67 -26.02 22.87
C GLY A 307 17.10 -25.53 22.64
N ASP A 308 17.32 -24.23 22.54
CA ASP A 308 18.66 -23.64 22.44
C ASP A 308 19.26 -23.44 23.83
N GLU A 309 20.01 -24.45 24.29
CA GLU A 309 20.67 -24.39 25.59
C GLU A 309 21.80 -23.35 25.65
N ALA A 310 22.40 -22.97 24.52
CA ALA A 310 23.50 -22.02 24.49
C ALA A 310 22.98 -20.61 24.72
N GLY A 311 21.99 -20.19 23.92
CA GLY A 311 21.32 -18.90 24.09
C GLY A 311 20.67 -18.77 25.46
N TYR A 312 20.01 -19.84 25.95
CA TYR A 312 19.44 -19.84 27.30
C TYR A 312 20.47 -19.54 28.40
N LYS A 313 21.65 -20.19 28.34
CA LYS A 313 22.72 -19.97 29.34
C LYS A 313 23.36 -18.59 29.19
N GLU A 314 23.45 -18.08 27.96
CA GLU A 314 23.96 -16.74 27.68
C GLU A 314 23.08 -15.67 28.33
N GLU A 315 21.76 -15.70 28.11
CA GLU A 315 20.84 -14.74 28.73
C GLU A 315 20.84 -14.81 30.26
N LEU A 316 20.93 -16.01 30.84
CA LEU A 316 21.07 -16.17 32.30
C LEU A 316 22.36 -15.54 32.85
N SER A 317 23.44 -15.50 32.06
CA SER A 317 24.69 -14.84 32.45
C SER A 317 24.47 -13.34 32.62
N TYR A 318 23.74 -12.70 31.70
CA TYR A 318 23.38 -11.28 31.81
C TYR A 318 22.54 -11.01 33.07
N ILE A 319 21.54 -11.84 33.35
CA ILE A 319 20.71 -11.71 34.56
C ILE A 319 21.54 -11.89 35.84
N SER A 320 22.49 -12.82 35.84
CA SER A 320 23.31 -13.11 37.02
C SER A 320 24.22 -11.94 37.42
N HIS A 321 24.60 -11.08 36.47
CA HIS A 321 25.44 -9.91 36.73
C HIS A 321 24.81 -8.98 37.77
N TYR A 322 23.49 -8.78 37.69
CA TYR A 322 22.73 -7.98 38.66
C TYR A 322 22.64 -8.64 40.03
N SER A 323 22.71 -9.97 40.13
CA SER A 323 22.66 -10.65 41.43
C SER A 323 23.96 -10.52 42.24
N THR A 324 25.09 -10.36 41.55
CA THR A 324 26.41 -10.16 42.18
C THR A 324 26.62 -8.74 42.70
N GLU A 325 26.13 -7.71 42.00
CA GLU A 325 26.25 -6.31 42.45
C GLU A 325 25.46 -5.99 43.74
N TRP A 326 24.40 -6.75 44.01
CA TRP A 326 23.61 -6.60 45.25
C TRP A 326 24.32 -7.14 46.50
N ILE A 327 25.30 -8.04 46.35
CA ILE A 327 26.05 -8.60 47.48
C ILE A 327 27.16 -7.64 47.93
N ASP A 328 27.81 -6.95 46.99
CA ASP A 328 28.93 -6.04 47.30
C ASP A 328 28.49 -4.69 47.90
N THR A 329 27.21 -4.32 47.81
CA THR A 329 26.68 -3.05 48.35
C THR A 329 26.28 -3.11 49.83
N TRP A 330 26.35 -4.29 50.48
CA TRP A 330 26.04 -4.46 51.91
C TRP A 330 27.27 -4.68 52.82
N GLU A 331 28.49 -4.73 52.26
CA GLU A 331 29.72 -4.94 53.04
C GLU A 331 30.56 -3.66 53.29
N HIS A 332 30.03 -2.46 53.06
CA HIS A 332 30.66 -1.19 53.45
C HIS A 332 29.72 -0.34 54.32
#